data_AF-A0A7W9GFP8-F1
#
_entry.id   AF-A0A7W9GFP8-F1
#
_cell.length_a   1.000
_cell.length_b   1.000
_cell.length_c   1.000
_cell.angle_alpha   90.00
_cell.angle_beta   90.00
_cell.angle_gamma   90.00
#
_symmetry.space_group_name_H-M   'P 1'
#
loop_
_entity.id
_entity.type
_entity.pdbx_description
1 polymer ?
#
loop_
_entity_poly.entity_id
_entity_poly.type
_entity_poly.pdbx_seq_one_letter_code
_entity_poly.pdbx_strand_id
1 'polypeptide(L)'
;MPVPGRTRRCAAGIAAALALIVGFPTSAQAAVGDLVFVRTIAQNVPGAVDIGPVNPLDWASAATLSGNGSTVYVVAGGDGGSGTAQPAISTFRRAANDTLSLTGCMGGLAGCRPTKVDGKEIPGRLYAASSVVTAGLHAYVSTPAAVVGFSTAANGDLVTDFCVWDPSCGSVAALPGLTPWATSQNALTATADGRDLYLYAAGGGKGAVYHLRRDGVTGRLAYSGCIGEAMPGCTSIGRTGVMTSSGDVVVSADGRSLYVVAQRPGSVTHFRRDLTTGSLAEAGCVGASGVGGCAIPVTDGLLGITQGAITQAGDSLYVSGPGGVTHLHRDTTTGNIAYWGCIGNAAGCRATGPQGQYVDVAVSADGTSVYGSVQGPAFAWGAVTHLRRSAQGDLTYAGCIGEGLPQLCRPIGLTGVMNHAGPVLAPASLQVVYSLGVHARGAISQFTRMTS
;
A
#
# COMPACT_ATOMS: atom_id res chain seq x y z
N MET A 1 9.61 -67.66 55.29
CA MET A 1 9.12 -69.01 54.92
C MET A 1 7.76 -68.87 54.23
N PRO A 2 7.47 -69.71 53.22
CA PRO A 2 6.67 -69.33 52.03
C PRO A 2 5.33 -70.10 51.84
N VAL A 3 4.42 -69.49 51.03
CA VAL A 3 3.47 -70.13 50.05
C VAL A 3 2.25 -70.90 50.65
N PRO A 4 1.05 -71.07 50.00
CA PRO A 4 0.64 -70.96 48.56
C PRO A 4 -0.60 -70.06 48.30
N GLY A 5 -1.09 -69.75 47.09
CA GLY A 5 -0.85 -70.21 45.73
C GLY A 5 -2.19 -70.34 44.96
N ARG A 6 -2.24 -69.79 43.72
CA ARG A 6 -3.11 -70.20 42.56
C ARG A 6 -4.63 -70.01 42.71
N THR A 7 -5.46 -69.62 41.74
CA THR A 7 -5.51 -69.54 40.26
C THR A 7 -6.65 -68.52 39.93
N ARG A 8 -6.81 -67.86 38.78
CA ARG A 8 -6.92 -68.34 37.39
C ARG A 8 -6.72 -67.18 36.41
N ARG A 9 -6.20 -67.56 35.25
CA ARG A 9 -6.08 -66.78 34.01
C ARG A 9 -7.38 -66.79 33.19
N CYS A 10 -7.46 -65.79 32.31
CA CYS A 10 -8.12 -65.74 31.00
C CYS A 10 -9.65 -65.56 30.92
N ALA A 11 -10.06 -64.34 30.59
CA ALA A 11 -10.90 -64.12 29.41
C ALA A 11 -10.39 -62.86 28.68
N ALA A 12 -10.00 -63.04 27.42
CA ALA A 12 -9.54 -61.99 26.54
C ALA A 12 -10.74 -61.16 26.06
N GLY A 13 -10.74 -59.87 26.35
CA GLY A 13 -11.62 -58.89 25.71
C GLY A 13 -10.74 -57.89 24.97
N ILE A 14 -10.66 -58.00 23.65
CA ILE A 14 -10.06 -56.99 22.78
C ILE A 14 -11.00 -55.78 22.83
N ALA A 15 -10.71 -54.81 23.70
CA ALA A 15 -11.30 -53.48 23.61
C ALA A 15 -10.42 -52.66 22.68
N ALA A 16 -10.86 -52.51 21.43
CA ALA A 16 -10.32 -51.52 20.52
C ALA A 16 -10.51 -50.13 21.14
N ALA A 17 -9.42 -49.51 21.56
CA ALA A 17 -9.44 -48.10 21.92
C ALA A 17 -9.76 -47.30 20.65
N LEU A 18 -11.01 -46.82 20.53
CA LEU A 18 -11.33 -45.72 19.63
C LEU A 18 -10.50 -44.52 20.09
N ALA A 19 -9.43 -44.23 19.36
CA ALA A 19 -8.80 -42.93 19.41
C ALA A 19 -9.87 -41.91 19.01
N LEU A 20 -10.31 -41.10 19.98
CA LEU A 20 -11.11 -39.92 19.71
C LEU A 20 -10.19 -38.95 18.96
N ILE A 21 -10.18 -39.05 17.63
CA ILE A 21 -9.61 -38.02 16.78
C ILE A 21 -10.47 -36.79 17.05
N VAL A 22 -9.94 -35.85 17.84
CA VAL A 22 -10.48 -34.50 17.91
C VAL A 22 -10.32 -33.95 16.49
N GLY A 23 -11.40 -34.02 15.73
CA GLY A 23 -11.45 -33.47 14.38
C GLY A 23 -11.11 -31.99 14.47
N PHE A 24 -9.95 -31.62 13.93
CA PHE A 24 -9.76 -30.27 13.42
C PHE A 24 -10.95 -29.95 12.51
N PRO A 25 -11.49 -28.72 12.51
CA PRO A 25 -12.57 -28.39 11.59
C PRO A 25 -12.06 -28.59 10.16
N THR A 26 -12.40 -29.72 9.56
CA THR A 26 -12.34 -29.96 8.12
C THR A 26 -13.56 -29.29 7.51
N SER A 27 -13.62 -27.97 7.61
CA SER A 27 -14.30 -27.18 6.59
C SER A 27 -13.19 -26.66 5.70
N ALA A 28 -12.90 -27.41 4.63
CA ALA A 28 -12.34 -26.77 3.45
C ALA A 28 -13.33 -25.65 3.09
N GLN A 29 -13.00 -24.40 3.43
CA GLN A 29 -13.68 -23.26 2.83
C GLN A 29 -13.41 -23.41 1.33
N ALA A 30 -14.37 -23.98 0.59
CA ALA A 30 -14.35 -24.01 -0.87
C ALA A 30 -13.93 -22.61 -1.32
N ALA A 31 -12.88 -22.49 -2.16
CA ALA A 31 -12.29 -21.22 -2.59
C ALA A 31 -13.36 -20.11 -2.74
N VAL A 32 -13.56 -19.35 -1.66
CA VAL A 32 -14.65 -18.38 -1.57
C VAL A 32 -14.14 -17.14 -2.28
N GLY A 33 -14.91 -16.63 -3.24
CA GLY A 33 -14.62 -15.30 -3.77
C GLY A 33 -15.39 -14.95 -5.02
N ASP A 34 -15.78 -13.68 -5.06
CA ASP A 34 -16.34 -13.00 -6.23
C ASP A 34 -15.26 -12.44 -7.15
N LEU A 35 -13.97 -12.59 -6.83
CA LEU A 35 -12.88 -12.21 -7.72
C LEU A 35 -12.58 -13.30 -8.76
N VAL A 36 -12.34 -12.85 -9.99
CA VAL A 36 -11.97 -13.68 -11.14
C VAL A 36 -10.68 -13.13 -11.72
N PHE A 37 -9.69 -13.99 -11.93
CA PHE A 37 -8.47 -13.63 -12.65
C PHE A 37 -8.79 -13.39 -14.13
N VAL A 38 -8.33 -12.26 -14.66
CA VAL A 38 -8.54 -11.88 -16.05
C VAL A 38 -7.29 -12.13 -16.87
N ARG A 39 -6.16 -11.56 -16.46
CA ARG A 39 -4.88 -11.63 -17.19
C ARG A 39 -3.72 -11.14 -16.34
N THR A 40 -2.52 -11.45 -16.80
CA THR A 40 -1.26 -10.87 -16.34
C THR A 40 -0.70 -9.95 -17.42
N ILE A 41 -0.12 -8.82 -17.04
CA ILE A 41 0.68 -7.94 -17.88
C ILE A 41 2.10 -7.97 -17.34
N ALA A 42 3.03 -8.56 -18.10
CA ALA A 42 4.40 -8.82 -17.63
C ALA A 42 5.33 -9.13 -18.79
N GLN A 43 6.64 -9.01 -18.56
CA GLN A 43 7.64 -9.54 -19.46
C GLN A 43 7.92 -11.02 -19.14
N ASN A 44 8.12 -11.85 -20.17
CA ASN A 44 8.59 -13.24 -20.04
C ASN A 44 7.70 -14.15 -19.19
N VAL A 45 6.40 -13.84 -19.09
CA VAL A 45 5.40 -14.71 -18.46
C VAL A 45 4.55 -15.36 -19.55
N PRO A 46 4.62 -16.70 -19.73
CA PRO A 46 3.81 -17.38 -20.74
C PRO A 46 2.32 -17.06 -20.61
N GLY A 47 1.67 -16.67 -21.71
CA GLY A 47 0.24 -16.34 -21.73
C GLY A 47 -0.13 -14.97 -21.11
N ALA A 48 0.85 -14.18 -20.67
CA ALA A 48 0.63 -12.79 -20.27
C ALA A 48 0.51 -11.86 -21.49
N VAL A 49 -0.06 -10.68 -21.28
CA VAL A 49 0.09 -9.53 -22.18
C VAL A 49 1.55 -9.08 -22.08
N ASP A 50 2.30 -9.33 -23.13
CA ASP A 50 3.72 -8.99 -23.18
C ASP A 50 3.91 -7.47 -23.23
N ILE A 51 4.77 -6.97 -22.35
CA ILE A 51 5.18 -5.56 -22.29
C ILE A 51 6.48 -5.29 -23.06
N GLY A 52 7.00 -6.32 -23.74
CA GLY A 52 8.14 -6.22 -24.64
C GLY A 52 9.46 -6.61 -23.96
N PRO A 53 10.62 -6.24 -24.54
CA PRO A 53 11.92 -6.74 -24.12
C PRO A 53 12.45 -6.14 -22.80
N VAL A 54 11.71 -5.22 -22.18
CA VAL A 54 12.09 -4.53 -20.95
C VAL A 54 11.02 -4.80 -19.89
N ASN A 55 11.42 -5.15 -18.66
CA ASN A 55 10.51 -5.29 -17.53
C ASN A 55 10.66 -4.13 -16.54
N PRO A 56 10.00 -2.99 -16.77
CA PRO A 56 10.05 -1.86 -15.84
C PRO A 56 9.10 -2.02 -14.65
N LEU A 57 8.56 -3.23 -14.42
CA LEU A 57 7.73 -3.58 -13.27
C LEU A 57 8.49 -4.35 -12.19
N ASP A 58 9.73 -4.76 -12.45
CA ASP A 58 10.51 -5.51 -11.46
C ASP A 58 10.75 -4.63 -10.22
N TRP A 59 10.39 -5.15 -9.03
CA TRP A 59 10.38 -4.39 -7.78
C TRP A 59 9.46 -3.15 -7.79
N ALA A 60 8.28 -3.27 -8.39
CA ALA A 60 7.24 -2.26 -8.28
C ALA A 60 6.88 -1.98 -6.80
N SER A 61 6.99 -0.73 -6.39
CA SER A 61 6.81 -0.29 -5.00
C SER A 61 5.54 0.52 -4.79
N ALA A 62 5.05 1.22 -5.82
CA ALA A 62 3.80 1.96 -5.77
C ALA A 62 3.19 2.08 -7.16
N ALA A 63 1.88 2.30 -7.19
CA ALA A 63 1.16 2.59 -8.42
C ALA A 63 0.03 3.58 -8.15
N THR A 64 -0.41 4.29 -9.19
CA THR A 64 -1.51 5.24 -9.11
C THR A 64 -2.17 5.41 -10.48
N LEU A 65 -3.34 6.05 -10.52
CA LEU A 65 -4.02 6.41 -11.77
C LEU A 65 -3.98 7.91 -12.02
N SER A 66 -4.06 8.32 -13.29
CA SER A 66 -4.42 9.68 -13.65
C SER A 66 -5.82 10.03 -13.14
N GLY A 67 -6.11 11.32 -12.94
CA GLY A 67 -7.41 11.76 -12.41
C GLY A 67 -8.63 11.33 -13.25
N ASN A 68 -8.45 11.10 -14.55
CA ASN A 68 -9.49 10.56 -15.45
C ASN A 68 -9.48 9.02 -15.56
N GLY A 69 -8.58 8.33 -14.84
CA GLY A 69 -8.42 6.88 -14.86
C GLY A 69 -7.86 6.29 -16.16
N SER A 70 -7.47 7.09 -17.15
CA SER A 70 -7.02 6.59 -18.45
C SER A 70 -5.59 6.08 -18.47
N THR A 71 -4.79 6.42 -17.46
CA THR A 71 -3.37 6.09 -17.39
C THR A 71 -3.06 5.51 -16.01
N VAL A 72 -2.36 4.38 -15.97
CA VAL A 72 -1.78 3.81 -14.75
C VAL A 72 -0.29 4.13 -14.74
N TYR A 73 0.18 4.71 -13.64
CA TYR A 73 1.59 4.93 -13.37
C TYR A 73 2.05 3.86 -12.40
N VAL A 74 3.14 3.17 -12.72
CA VAL A 74 3.79 2.23 -11.81
C VAL A 74 5.21 2.69 -11.59
N VAL A 75 5.64 2.76 -10.34
CA VAL A 75 7.04 3.01 -10.01
C VAL A 75 7.67 1.77 -9.39
N ALA A 76 8.86 1.46 -9.87
CA ALA A 76 9.76 0.45 -9.35
C ALA A 76 10.97 1.15 -8.74
N GLY A 77 11.18 0.93 -7.44
CA GLY A 77 12.29 1.55 -6.69
C GLY A 77 13.63 0.83 -6.87
N GLY A 78 13.64 -0.34 -7.51
CA GLY A 78 14.82 -1.20 -7.62
C GLY A 78 15.14 -1.96 -6.32
N ASP A 79 16.17 -2.79 -6.37
CA ASP A 79 16.45 -3.82 -5.37
C ASP A 79 17.20 -3.40 -4.10
N GLY A 80 17.18 -2.10 -3.77
CA GLY A 80 17.93 -1.60 -2.62
C GLY A 80 19.45 -1.71 -2.78
N GLY A 81 19.96 -1.91 -4.01
CA GLY A 81 21.36 -1.68 -4.35
C GLY A 81 22.15 -2.92 -4.77
N SER A 82 21.52 -4.09 -4.91
CA SER A 82 22.19 -5.26 -5.50
C SER A 82 22.36 -5.15 -7.03
N GLY A 83 21.69 -4.20 -7.68
CA GLY A 83 21.89 -3.86 -9.09
C GLY A 83 21.21 -4.80 -10.08
N THR A 84 20.42 -5.76 -9.58
CA THR A 84 19.66 -6.74 -10.38
C THR A 84 18.32 -6.19 -10.85
N ALA A 85 17.69 -5.29 -10.08
CA ALA A 85 16.50 -4.54 -10.50
C ALA A 85 16.81 -3.04 -10.54
N GLN A 86 16.66 -2.44 -11.72
CA GLN A 86 16.94 -1.02 -11.94
C GLN A 86 15.66 -0.18 -11.81
N PRO A 87 15.72 0.99 -11.15
CA PRO A 87 14.53 1.76 -10.86
C PRO A 87 13.93 2.41 -12.12
N ALA A 88 12.61 2.39 -12.24
CA ALA A 88 11.89 2.98 -13.36
C ALA A 88 10.48 3.43 -12.96
N ILE A 89 9.94 4.41 -13.69
CA ILE A 89 8.52 4.70 -13.76
C ILE A 89 8.00 4.23 -15.12
N SER A 90 6.85 3.58 -15.11
CA SER A 90 6.15 3.06 -16.29
C SER A 90 4.77 3.68 -16.42
N THR A 91 4.37 3.98 -17.66
CA THR A 91 3.02 4.45 -17.97
C THR A 91 2.27 3.41 -18.79
N PHE A 92 1.07 3.06 -18.34
CA PHE A 92 0.17 2.17 -19.04
C PHE A 92 -1.08 2.91 -19.46
N ARG A 93 -1.41 2.87 -20.74
CA ARG A 93 -2.73 3.33 -21.20
C ARG A 93 -3.77 2.28 -20.83
N ARG A 94 -4.85 2.72 -20.21
CA ARG A 94 -6.01 1.91 -19.87
C ARG A 94 -7.07 2.07 -20.95
N ALA A 95 -7.39 0.99 -21.65
CA ALA A 95 -8.47 0.96 -22.61
C ALA A 95 -9.84 0.94 -21.91
N ALA A 96 -10.92 1.13 -22.67
CA ALA A 96 -12.29 1.09 -22.13
C ALA A 96 -12.72 -0.28 -21.59
N ASN A 97 -12.05 -1.36 -22.03
CA ASN A 97 -12.22 -2.71 -21.50
C ASN A 97 -11.20 -3.04 -20.39
N ASP A 98 -10.56 -2.01 -19.84
CA ASP A 98 -9.62 -2.09 -18.72
C ASP A 98 -8.32 -2.87 -19.00
N THR A 99 -8.05 -3.16 -20.27
CA THR A 99 -6.75 -3.68 -20.71
C THR A 99 -5.70 -2.59 -20.56
N LEU A 100 -4.54 -2.95 -20.01
CA LEU A 100 -3.38 -2.07 -19.90
C LEU A 100 -2.37 -2.36 -21.02
N SER A 101 -1.83 -1.30 -21.61
CA SER A 101 -0.74 -1.38 -22.59
C SER A 101 0.37 -0.43 -22.18
N LEU A 102 1.60 -0.93 -22.10
CA LEU A 102 2.78 -0.10 -21.80
C LEU A 102 2.93 0.94 -22.91
N THR A 103 3.01 2.21 -22.51
CA THR A 103 3.17 3.36 -23.41
C THR A 103 4.53 4.02 -23.30
N GLY A 104 5.19 3.86 -22.16
CA GLY A 104 6.54 4.36 -21.96
C GLY A 104 7.11 3.94 -20.61
N CYS A 105 8.43 4.02 -20.50
CA CYS A 105 9.12 3.93 -19.24
C CYS A 105 10.30 4.90 -19.19
N MET A 106 10.59 5.40 -18.00
CA MET A 106 11.76 6.23 -17.71
C MET A 106 12.48 5.77 -16.46
N GLY A 107 13.81 5.80 -16.47
CA GLY A 107 14.60 5.45 -15.29
C GLY A 107 15.99 4.95 -15.62
N GLY A 108 16.58 4.23 -14.67
CA GLY A 108 17.90 3.61 -14.82
C GLY A 108 17.87 2.27 -15.54
N LEU A 109 16.68 1.72 -15.81
CA LEU A 109 16.53 0.43 -16.49
C LEU A 109 16.95 0.49 -17.96
N ALA A 110 17.83 -0.43 -18.37
CA ALA A 110 18.23 -0.56 -19.76
C ALA A 110 17.03 -0.75 -20.69
N GLY A 111 16.92 0.09 -21.73
CA GLY A 111 15.79 0.12 -22.65
C GLY A 111 14.67 1.10 -22.27
N CYS A 112 14.68 1.64 -21.06
CA CYS A 112 13.87 2.81 -20.70
C CYS A 112 14.57 4.11 -21.06
N ARG A 113 13.78 5.17 -21.26
CA ARG A 113 14.34 6.51 -21.50
C ARG A 113 15.00 7.02 -20.20
N PRO A 114 16.16 7.68 -20.24
CA PRO A 114 16.78 8.18 -19.03
C PRO A 114 16.00 9.36 -18.46
N THR A 115 16.06 9.54 -17.14
CA THR A 115 15.54 10.73 -16.46
C THR A 115 16.40 11.95 -16.79
N LYS A 116 15.76 13.06 -17.18
CA LYS A 116 16.42 14.32 -17.56
C LYS A 116 15.83 15.51 -16.83
N VAL A 117 16.66 16.48 -16.46
CA VAL A 117 16.21 17.81 -16.05
C VAL A 117 16.96 18.84 -16.88
N ASP A 118 16.20 19.77 -17.48
CA ASP A 118 16.70 20.78 -18.41
C ASP A 118 17.58 20.17 -19.52
N GLY A 119 17.17 19.01 -20.03
CA GLY A 119 17.87 18.26 -21.08
C GLY A 119 19.09 17.45 -20.62
N LYS A 120 19.56 17.62 -19.38
CA LYS A 120 20.70 16.88 -18.82
C LYS A 120 20.24 15.60 -18.12
N GLU A 121 20.90 14.49 -18.44
CA GLU A 121 20.65 13.22 -17.76
C GLU A 121 21.05 13.27 -16.30
N ILE A 122 20.17 12.72 -15.47
CA ILE A 122 20.33 12.63 -14.03
C ILE A 122 20.06 11.18 -13.61
N PRO A 123 21.07 10.29 -13.66
CA PRO A 123 20.88 8.88 -13.36
C PRO A 123 20.54 8.65 -11.88
N GLY A 124 19.83 7.56 -11.59
CA GLY A 124 19.59 7.09 -10.22
C GLY A 124 18.52 7.84 -9.43
N ARG A 125 17.77 8.76 -10.05
CA ARG A 125 16.79 9.60 -9.33
C ARG A 125 15.57 8.87 -8.81
N LEU A 126 15.27 7.73 -9.40
CA LEU A 126 14.18 6.85 -8.99
C LEU A 126 14.64 5.75 -8.01
N TYR A 127 15.90 5.79 -7.58
CA TYR A 127 16.42 4.80 -6.64
C TYR A 127 15.63 4.81 -5.33
N ALA A 128 15.20 3.62 -4.90
CA ALA A 128 14.35 3.39 -3.75
C ALA A 128 13.04 4.21 -3.76
N ALA A 129 12.53 4.56 -4.94
CA ALA A 129 11.22 5.18 -5.08
C ALA A 129 10.15 4.36 -4.33
N SER A 130 9.31 5.04 -3.57
CA SER A 130 8.41 4.40 -2.59
C SER A 130 6.95 4.83 -2.68
N SER A 131 6.65 5.96 -3.30
CA SER A 131 5.27 6.39 -3.57
C SER A 131 5.19 7.12 -4.91
N VAL A 132 4.02 7.08 -5.54
CA VAL A 132 3.69 7.84 -6.73
C VAL A 132 2.27 8.38 -6.63
N VAL A 133 2.08 9.66 -6.94
CA VAL A 133 0.77 10.32 -6.97
C VAL A 133 0.60 11.14 -8.24
N THR A 134 -0.64 11.44 -8.60
CA THR A 134 -0.96 12.34 -9.71
C THR A 134 -1.63 13.62 -9.22
N ALA A 135 -1.33 14.73 -9.89
CA ALA A 135 -2.03 16.01 -9.70
C ALA A 135 -2.06 16.76 -11.04
N GLY A 136 -3.27 16.98 -11.57
CA GLY A 136 -3.45 17.50 -12.93
C GLY A 136 -2.84 16.55 -13.97
N LEU A 137 -2.00 17.10 -14.86
CA LEU A 137 -1.31 16.34 -15.92
C LEU A 137 0.06 15.76 -15.50
N HIS A 138 0.37 15.81 -14.19
CA HIS A 138 1.69 15.47 -13.67
C HIS A 138 1.61 14.27 -12.73
N ALA A 139 2.66 13.46 -12.76
CA ALA A 139 2.93 12.42 -11.78
C ALA A 139 4.14 12.83 -10.93
N TYR A 140 4.10 12.50 -9.64
CA TYR A 140 5.14 12.83 -8.67
C TYR A 140 5.57 11.57 -7.96
N VAL A 141 6.85 11.30 -7.97
CA VAL A 141 7.44 10.12 -7.33
C VAL A 141 8.27 10.56 -6.14
N SER A 142 8.02 9.99 -4.97
CA SER A 142 8.89 10.16 -3.81
C SER A 142 10.03 9.14 -3.82
N THR A 143 11.23 9.63 -3.56
CA THR A 143 12.40 8.80 -3.23
C THR A 143 12.98 9.26 -1.88
N PRO A 144 13.93 8.52 -1.30
CA PRO A 144 14.54 8.91 -0.03
C PRO A 144 15.37 10.22 -0.04
N ALA A 145 15.50 10.94 -1.17
CA ALA A 145 16.15 12.25 -1.25
C ALA A 145 15.43 13.28 -2.11
N ALA A 146 14.46 12.87 -2.91
CA ALA A 146 13.85 13.78 -3.86
C ALA A 146 12.37 13.49 -4.01
N VAL A 147 11.65 14.48 -4.51
CA VAL A 147 10.44 14.22 -5.27
C VAL A 147 10.74 14.53 -6.73
N VAL A 148 10.50 13.56 -7.60
CA VAL A 148 10.72 13.65 -9.04
C VAL A 148 9.37 13.88 -9.72
N GLY A 149 9.26 14.98 -10.44
CA GLY A 149 8.09 15.38 -11.19
C GLY A 149 8.17 14.95 -12.65
N PHE A 150 7.07 14.40 -13.14
CA PHE A 150 6.91 13.97 -14.52
C PHE A 150 5.68 14.64 -15.11
N SER A 151 5.80 15.12 -16.33
CA SER A 151 4.66 15.60 -17.12
C SER A 151 4.35 14.60 -18.24
N THR A 152 3.12 14.67 -18.74
CA THR A 152 2.70 13.93 -19.94
C THR A 152 2.72 14.88 -21.12
N ALA A 153 3.56 14.58 -22.12
CA ALA A 153 3.61 15.33 -23.36
C ALA A 153 2.33 15.10 -24.20
N ALA A 154 2.08 15.97 -25.16
CA ALA A 154 0.87 15.91 -26.01
C ALA A 154 0.77 14.61 -26.83
N ASN A 155 1.90 13.96 -27.11
CA ASN A 155 1.96 12.65 -27.77
C ASN A 155 1.73 11.47 -26.80
N GLY A 156 1.48 11.74 -25.52
CA GLY A 156 1.28 10.74 -24.46
C GLY A 156 2.57 10.27 -23.78
N ASP A 157 3.74 10.72 -24.24
CA ASP A 157 5.01 10.32 -23.65
C ASP A 157 5.20 10.94 -22.26
N LEU A 158 5.78 10.17 -21.36
CA LEU A 158 6.23 10.68 -20.08
C LEU A 158 7.53 11.47 -20.27
N VAL A 159 7.57 12.68 -19.73
CA VAL A 159 8.75 13.56 -19.74
C VAL A 159 9.14 13.84 -18.30
N THR A 160 10.41 13.64 -17.97
CA THR A 160 10.92 14.09 -16.67
C THR A 160 11.00 15.60 -16.73
N ASP A 161 10.29 16.28 -15.83
CA ASP A 161 10.10 17.72 -15.89
C ASP A 161 11.04 18.43 -14.90
N PHE A 162 11.08 17.94 -13.66
CA PHE A 162 11.91 18.49 -12.60
C PHE A 162 12.16 17.45 -11.50
N CYS A 163 13.16 17.71 -10.65
CA CYS A 163 13.22 17.15 -9.31
C CYS A 163 13.40 18.29 -8.31
N VAL A 164 12.88 18.07 -7.12
CA VAL A 164 12.99 18.99 -5.99
C VAL A 164 13.69 18.27 -4.84
N TRP A 165 14.40 19.04 -4.01
CA TRP A 165 15.12 18.57 -2.82
C TRP A 165 16.38 17.75 -3.08
N ASP A 166 16.85 17.79 -4.33
CA ASP A 166 18.12 17.23 -4.74
C ASP A 166 19.03 18.33 -5.32
N PRO A 167 20.16 18.65 -4.68
CA PRO A 167 21.09 19.68 -5.15
C PRO A 167 21.63 19.43 -6.56
N SER A 168 21.61 18.17 -7.02
CA SER A 168 22.10 17.79 -8.35
C SER A 168 21.06 17.93 -9.46
N CYS A 169 19.82 18.29 -9.12
CA CYS A 169 18.71 18.57 -10.05
C CYS A 169 18.43 20.06 -10.27
N GLY A 170 19.09 20.96 -9.53
CA GLY A 170 18.85 22.40 -9.57
C GLY A 170 18.67 23.01 -8.17
N SER A 171 18.59 24.34 -8.11
CA SER A 171 18.47 25.09 -6.86
C SER A 171 17.01 25.18 -6.40
N VAL A 172 16.58 24.26 -5.55
CA VAL A 172 15.30 24.31 -4.83
C VAL A 172 15.57 24.32 -3.33
N ALA A 173 14.71 24.99 -2.54
CA ALA A 173 14.87 25.10 -1.09
C ALA A 173 14.98 23.72 -0.43
N ALA A 174 16.05 23.47 0.32
CA ALA A 174 16.23 22.24 1.08
C ALA A 174 15.06 22.04 2.08
N LEU A 175 14.60 20.80 2.24
CA LEU A 175 13.61 20.49 3.29
C LEU A 175 14.31 20.49 4.65
N PRO A 176 13.86 21.31 5.61
CA PRO A 176 14.51 21.41 6.92
C PRO A 176 14.57 20.06 7.64
N GLY A 177 15.73 19.70 8.19
CA GLY A 177 15.90 18.50 9.00
C GLY A 177 15.92 17.18 8.22
N LEU A 178 15.56 17.19 6.93
CA LEU A 178 15.56 16.03 6.06
C LEU A 178 16.98 15.79 5.52
N THR A 179 17.64 14.75 6.00
CA THR A 179 18.91 14.28 5.45
C THR A 179 18.64 13.18 4.42
N PRO A 180 18.95 13.40 3.13
CA PRO A 180 18.92 12.38 2.09
C PRO A 180 19.50 11.05 2.58
N TRP A 181 18.81 9.95 2.27
CA TRP A 181 19.28 8.57 2.49
C TRP A 181 19.34 8.09 3.96
N ALA A 182 18.98 8.93 4.93
CA ALA A 182 18.83 8.53 6.33
C ALA A 182 17.37 8.22 6.73
N THR A 183 16.40 8.61 5.91
CA THR A 183 14.97 8.29 6.09
C THR A 183 14.60 7.07 5.26
N SER A 184 14.04 6.06 5.91
CA SER A 184 13.60 4.83 5.25
C SER A 184 12.17 5.03 4.75
N GLN A 185 11.98 5.09 3.43
CA GLN A 185 10.71 5.22 2.72
C GLN A 185 9.91 6.51 2.98
N ASN A 186 9.50 7.16 1.90
CA ASN A 186 8.73 8.40 1.94
C ASN A 186 7.38 8.18 1.27
N ALA A 187 6.30 8.63 1.90
CA ALA A 187 4.97 8.57 1.32
C ALA A 187 4.53 9.95 0.84
N LEU A 188 3.86 10.00 -0.30
CA LEU A 188 3.39 11.24 -0.91
C LEU A 188 1.89 11.14 -1.11
N THR A 189 1.18 12.24 -0.88
CA THR A 189 -0.24 12.37 -1.18
C THR A 189 -0.52 13.73 -1.81
N ALA A 190 -1.56 13.81 -2.64
CA ALA A 190 -2.00 15.05 -3.29
C ALA A 190 -3.42 15.39 -2.85
N THR A 191 -3.73 16.67 -2.74
CA THR A 191 -5.11 17.13 -2.56
C THR A 191 -5.92 16.87 -3.84
N ALA A 192 -7.23 16.64 -3.70
CA ALA A 192 -8.11 16.35 -4.85
C ALA A 192 -8.14 17.50 -5.89
N ASP A 193 -7.98 18.74 -5.44
CA ASP A 193 -7.86 19.92 -6.32
C ASP A 193 -6.48 20.05 -7.00
N GLY A 194 -5.53 19.17 -6.65
CA GLY A 194 -4.17 19.14 -7.16
C GLY A 194 -3.32 20.35 -6.78
N ARG A 195 -3.76 21.19 -5.82
CA ARG A 195 -3.02 22.41 -5.44
C ARG A 195 -1.86 22.13 -4.50
N ASP A 196 -1.99 21.13 -3.64
CA ASP A 196 -1.02 20.82 -2.59
C ASP A 196 -0.66 19.34 -2.59
N LEU A 197 0.62 19.09 -2.34
CA LEU A 197 1.17 17.78 -2.05
C LEU A 197 1.71 17.76 -0.62
N TYR A 198 1.61 16.60 0.02
CA TYR A 198 2.16 16.35 1.36
C TYR A 198 3.07 15.15 1.32
N LEU A 199 4.32 15.35 1.72
CA LEU A 199 5.35 14.32 1.82
C LEU A 199 5.51 13.95 3.29
N TYR A 200 5.22 12.70 3.65
CA TYR A 200 5.63 12.14 4.93
C TYR A 200 7.00 11.48 4.80
N ALA A 201 7.92 11.88 5.68
CA ALA A 201 9.26 11.30 5.77
C ALA A 201 9.61 11.03 7.24
N ALA A 202 10.16 9.84 7.51
CA ALA A 202 10.51 9.41 8.86
C ALA A 202 11.76 8.53 8.88
N GLY A 203 12.43 8.49 10.03
CA GLY A 203 13.65 7.74 10.26
C GLY A 203 14.47 8.29 11.43
N GLY A 204 15.33 7.47 12.01
CA GLY A 204 16.24 7.90 13.08
C GLY A 204 15.55 8.49 14.32
N GLY A 205 14.33 8.04 14.63
CA GLY A 205 13.54 8.56 15.75
C GLY A 205 12.86 9.91 15.49
N LYS A 206 12.72 10.31 14.23
CA LYS A 206 12.10 11.57 13.80
C LYS A 206 11.10 11.30 12.68
N GLY A 207 10.12 12.18 12.53
CA GLY A 207 9.31 12.21 11.31
C GLY A 207 8.51 13.50 11.15
N ALA A 208 8.18 13.83 9.91
CA ALA A 208 7.48 15.05 9.59
C ALA A 208 6.66 14.93 8.31
N VAL A 209 5.63 15.75 8.23
CA VAL A 209 4.87 16.03 7.02
C VAL A 209 5.32 17.37 6.46
N TYR A 210 5.79 17.36 5.23
CA TYR A 210 6.20 18.54 4.47
C TYR A 210 5.08 18.94 3.51
N HIS A 211 4.69 20.21 3.56
CA HIS A 211 3.68 20.79 2.67
C HIS A 211 4.36 21.44 1.46
N LEU A 212 3.88 21.03 0.29
CA LEU A 212 4.44 21.36 -1.01
C LEU A 212 3.33 21.97 -1.87
N ARG A 213 3.47 23.24 -2.26
CA ARG A 213 2.53 23.92 -3.14
C ARG A 213 2.88 23.63 -4.59
N ARG A 214 1.91 23.19 -5.38
CA ARG A 214 2.07 22.93 -6.81
C ARG A 214 1.74 24.19 -7.61
N ASP A 215 2.61 24.54 -8.56
CA ASP A 215 2.28 25.50 -9.60
C ASP A 215 1.27 24.87 -10.59
N GLY A 216 0.13 25.53 -10.79
CA GLY A 216 -0.99 24.98 -11.56
C GLY A 216 -0.60 24.60 -12.99
N VAL A 217 0.28 25.39 -13.62
CA VAL A 217 0.65 25.32 -15.03
C VAL A 217 1.82 24.39 -15.24
N THR A 218 2.93 24.66 -14.56
CA THR A 218 4.21 23.95 -14.73
C THR A 218 4.34 22.70 -13.87
N GLY A 219 3.45 22.51 -12.89
CA GLY A 219 3.53 21.41 -11.95
C GLY A 219 4.69 21.46 -10.95
N ARG A 220 5.58 22.45 -11.03
CA ARG A 220 6.73 22.59 -10.13
C ARG A 220 6.27 22.77 -8.69
N LEU A 221 7.04 22.23 -7.75
CA LEU A 221 6.72 22.23 -6.33
C LEU A 221 7.53 23.29 -5.57
N ALA A 222 6.85 24.04 -4.71
CA ALA A 222 7.45 24.99 -3.78
C ALA A 222 7.21 24.55 -2.34
N TYR A 223 8.27 24.51 -1.53
CA TYR A 223 8.16 24.23 -0.10
C TYR A 223 7.35 25.34 0.59
N SER A 224 6.34 24.96 1.37
CA SER A 224 5.43 25.89 2.06
C SER A 224 5.47 25.77 3.59
N GLY A 225 5.99 24.66 4.13
CA GLY A 225 6.13 24.46 5.56
C GLY A 225 6.25 22.99 5.94
N CYS A 226 6.55 22.71 7.20
CA CYS A 226 6.50 21.35 7.73
C CYS A 226 6.06 21.31 9.20
N ILE A 227 5.48 20.19 9.58
CA ILE A 227 5.04 19.86 10.93
C ILE A 227 5.47 18.43 11.26
N GLY A 228 5.97 18.17 12.47
CA GLY A 228 6.45 16.84 12.81
C GLY A 228 6.93 16.65 14.23
N GLU A 229 7.43 15.44 14.46
CA GLU A 229 8.00 14.94 15.70
C GLU A 229 9.52 14.94 15.60
N ALA A 230 10.18 15.63 16.55
CA ALA A 230 11.64 15.70 16.69
C ALA A 230 12.38 16.10 15.39
N MET A 231 11.68 16.72 14.43
CA MET A 231 12.22 17.13 13.14
C MET A 231 12.73 18.57 13.20
N PRO A 232 14.05 18.81 13.08
CA PRO A 232 14.60 20.16 13.15
C PRO A 232 14.04 21.09 12.08
N GLY A 233 13.64 22.30 12.46
CA GLY A 233 13.10 23.31 11.54
C GLY A 233 11.63 23.12 11.17
N CYS A 234 10.97 22.08 11.65
CA CYS A 234 9.53 21.89 11.50
C CYS A 234 8.77 22.31 12.75
N THR A 235 7.51 22.71 12.55
CA THR A 235 6.58 22.95 13.67
C THR A 235 6.42 21.66 14.47
N SER A 236 6.58 21.72 15.79
CA SER A 236 6.43 20.53 16.62
C SER A 236 4.96 20.14 16.77
N ILE A 237 4.66 18.85 16.71
CA ILE A 237 3.33 18.32 17.07
C ILE A 237 3.13 18.16 18.59
N GLY A 238 4.17 18.38 19.41
CA GLY A 238 4.08 18.24 20.87
C GLY A 238 3.86 16.81 21.39
N ARG A 239 4.06 15.79 20.55
CA ARG A 239 3.93 14.36 20.86
C ARG A 239 5.18 13.60 20.47
N THR A 240 5.37 12.42 21.08
CA THR A 240 6.51 11.53 20.82
C THR A 240 6.05 10.10 20.59
N GLY A 241 6.73 9.37 19.71
CA GLY A 241 6.50 7.97 19.37
C GLY A 241 5.30 7.73 18.45
N VAL A 242 4.80 8.74 17.74
CA VAL A 242 3.55 8.64 16.96
C VAL A 242 3.77 8.68 15.45
N MET A 243 4.92 9.17 14.97
CA MET A 243 5.21 9.27 13.53
C MET A 243 6.71 9.22 13.20
N THR A 244 7.49 8.36 13.88
CA THR A 244 8.95 8.29 13.72
C THR A 244 9.44 7.14 12.85
N SER A 245 8.53 6.40 12.22
CA SER A 245 8.82 5.23 11.40
C SER A 245 8.17 5.37 10.02
N SER A 246 8.70 4.66 9.03
CA SER A 246 8.08 4.52 7.71
C SER A 246 6.59 4.19 7.80
N GLY A 247 5.87 4.52 6.73
CA GLY A 247 4.45 4.26 6.58
C GLY A 247 3.88 5.11 5.46
N ASP A 248 2.66 5.60 5.64
CA ASP A 248 1.87 6.22 4.59
C ASP A 248 1.25 7.56 5.04
N VAL A 249 0.77 8.35 4.08
CA VAL A 249 0.07 9.60 4.32
C VAL A 249 -1.13 9.74 3.38
N VAL A 250 -2.29 10.06 3.94
CA VAL A 250 -3.55 10.11 3.19
C VAL A 250 -4.28 11.43 3.49
N VAL A 251 -4.73 12.12 2.45
CA VAL A 251 -5.63 13.29 2.56
C VAL A 251 -7.07 12.87 2.35
N SER A 252 -8.00 13.43 3.13
CA SER A 252 -9.43 13.20 2.94
C SER A 252 -9.94 13.83 1.65
N ALA A 253 -10.99 13.24 1.06
CA ALA A 253 -11.58 13.74 -0.20
C ALA A 253 -12.06 15.20 -0.11
N ASP A 254 -12.52 15.64 1.06
CA ASP A 254 -12.90 17.02 1.35
C ASP A 254 -11.70 17.99 1.49
N GLY A 255 -10.47 17.47 1.51
CA GLY A 255 -9.22 18.23 1.68
C GLY A 255 -9.00 18.83 3.07
N ARG A 256 -9.85 18.53 4.06
CA ARG A 256 -9.83 19.14 5.41
C ARG A 256 -8.99 18.38 6.43
N SER A 257 -8.67 17.12 6.16
CA SER A 257 -7.87 16.28 7.05
C SER A 257 -6.74 15.58 6.31
N LEU A 258 -5.65 15.34 7.05
CA LEU A 258 -4.55 14.48 6.65
C LEU A 258 -4.27 13.47 7.75
N TYR A 259 -3.95 12.23 7.37
CA TYR A 259 -3.66 11.13 8.27
C TYR A 259 -2.28 10.56 7.95
N VAL A 260 -1.42 10.48 8.96
CA VAL A 260 -0.13 9.78 8.87
C VAL A 260 -0.28 8.41 9.49
N VAL A 261 -0.01 7.37 8.72
CA VAL A 261 0.07 5.98 9.17
C VAL A 261 1.55 5.67 9.44
N ALA A 262 1.90 5.28 10.65
CA ALA A 262 3.29 5.00 11.04
C ALA A 262 3.44 3.57 11.58
N GLN A 263 4.44 2.85 11.06
CA GLN A 263 4.60 1.41 11.29
C GLN A 263 4.98 1.03 12.71
N ARG A 264 5.82 1.81 13.39
CA ARG A 264 6.35 1.43 14.70
C ARG A 264 6.17 2.58 15.68
N PRO A 265 5.37 2.39 16.76
CA PRO A 265 4.74 1.12 17.19
C PRO A 265 3.53 0.66 16.34
N GLY A 266 2.92 1.57 15.59
CA GLY A 266 1.66 1.35 14.90
C GLY A 266 0.68 2.45 15.31
N SER A 267 0.58 3.51 14.52
CA SER A 267 -0.23 4.68 14.88
C SER A 267 -0.79 5.39 13.65
N VAL A 268 -1.94 6.02 13.83
CA VAL A 268 -2.53 6.95 12.87
C VAL A 268 -2.66 8.31 13.54
N THR A 269 -1.92 9.30 13.06
CA THR A 269 -1.98 10.68 13.54
C THR A 269 -2.81 11.53 12.58
N HIS A 270 -3.79 12.26 13.11
CA HIS A 270 -4.69 13.14 12.39
C HIS A 270 -4.23 14.60 12.47
N PHE A 271 -4.24 15.25 11.32
CA PHE A 271 -4.03 16.69 11.16
C PHE A 271 -5.26 17.33 10.53
N ARG A 272 -5.67 18.48 11.06
CA ARG A 272 -6.59 19.41 10.40
C ARG A 272 -5.80 20.25 9.40
N ARG A 273 -6.37 20.47 8.22
CA ARG A 273 -5.79 21.26 7.15
C ARG A 273 -6.57 22.55 6.93
N ASP A 274 -5.87 23.68 6.90
CA ASP A 274 -6.43 24.94 6.43
C ASP A 274 -6.59 24.88 4.90
N LEU A 275 -7.82 25.05 4.39
CA LEU A 275 -8.10 24.92 2.96
C LEU A 275 -7.52 26.06 2.11
N THR A 276 -7.19 27.19 2.74
CA THR A 276 -6.62 28.37 2.06
C THR A 276 -5.11 28.24 1.98
N THR A 277 -4.46 28.02 3.12
CA THR A 277 -3.00 28.04 3.22
C THR A 277 -2.38 26.67 3.01
N GLY A 278 -3.13 25.59 3.20
CA GLY A 278 -2.60 24.21 3.24
C GLY A 278 -1.84 23.89 4.53
N SER A 279 -1.78 24.80 5.51
CA SER A 279 -1.10 24.54 6.77
C SER A 279 -1.81 23.45 7.56
N LEU A 280 -1.02 22.67 8.31
CA LEU A 280 -1.49 21.54 9.10
C LEU A 280 -1.43 21.86 10.60
N ALA A 281 -2.42 21.39 11.34
CA ALA A 281 -2.44 21.40 12.81
C ALA A 281 -2.78 20.00 13.33
N GLU A 282 -1.99 19.48 14.26
CA GLU A 282 -2.26 18.17 14.90
C GLU A 282 -3.61 18.23 15.65
N ALA A 283 -4.39 17.16 15.53
CA ALA A 283 -5.77 17.13 16.03
C ALA A 283 -6.11 15.87 16.84
N GLY A 284 -5.33 14.79 16.76
CA GLY A 284 -5.60 13.55 17.46
C GLY A 284 -4.78 12.39 16.92
N CYS A 285 -4.80 11.27 17.63
CA CYS A 285 -4.23 10.03 17.12
C CYS A 285 -4.91 8.80 17.74
N VAL A 286 -4.85 7.69 16.99
CA VAL A 286 -5.16 6.34 17.45
C VAL A 286 -3.88 5.53 17.32
N GLY A 287 -3.52 4.76 18.34
CA GLY A 287 -2.26 4.02 18.38
C GLY A 287 -2.44 2.61 18.92
N ALA A 288 -1.48 1.76 18.59
CA ALA A 288 -1.34 0.45 19.21
C ALA A 288 -0.94 0.58 20.69
N SER A 289 -1.10 -0.50 21.45
CA SER A 289 -0.69 -0.60 22.84
C SER A 289 0.73 -0.07 23.05
N GLY A 290 0.88 0.88 23.98
CA GLY A 290 2.17 1.50 24.31
C GLY A 290 2.48 2.82 23.59
N VAL A 291 1.64 3.26 22.64
CA VAL A 291 1.77 4.59 22.01
C VAL A 291 1.17 5.66 22.94
N GLY A 292 2.01 6.34 23.72
CA GLY A 292 1.55 7.37 24.66
C GLY A 292 0.79 8.53 23.98
N GLY A 293 -0.27 9.01 24.63
CA GLY A 293 -1.03 10.18 24.17
C GLY A 293 -2.05 9.93 23.04
N CYS A 294 -2.15 8.69 22.54
CA CYS A 294 -3.17 8.29 21.57
C CYS A 294 -4.33 7.54 22.23
N ALA A 295 -5.47 7.51 21.56
CA ALA A 295 -6.53 6.56 21.89
C ALA A 295 -6.04 5.14 21.57
N ILE A 296 -6.15 4.23 22.55
CA ILE A 296 -5.66 2.85 22.43
C ILE A 296 -6.86 1.89 22.40
N PRO A 297 -7.16 1.26 21.26
CA PRO A 297 -8.19 0.24 21.19
C PRO A 297 -7.69 -1.09 21.78
N VAL A 298 -8.62 -1.93 22.23
CA VAL A 298 -8.31 -3.27 22.75
C VAL A 298 -8.13 -4.25 21.58
N THR A 299 -7.04 -4.07 20.83
CA THR A 299 -6.65 -4.93 19.71
C THR A 299 -5.17 -4.75 19.38
N ASP A 300 -4.58 -5.77 18.77
CA ASP A 300 -3.26 -5.74 18.16
C ASP A 300 -3.31 -5.37 16.66
N GLY A 301 -4.50 -5.10 16.10
CA GLY A 301 -4.70 -4.84 14.67
C GLY A 301 -4.02 -3.57 14.12
N LEU A 302 -3.49 -2.71 14.98
CA LEU A 302 -2.72 -1.53 14.61
C LEU A 302 -1.20 -1.76 14.63
N LEU A 303 -0.72 -2.89 15.17
CA LEU A 303 0.71 -3.17 15.23
C LEU A 303 1.29 -3.33 13.82
N GLY A 304 2.30 -2.52 13.49
CA GLY A 304 3.02 -2.66 12.24
C GLY A 304 2.26 -2.18 10.99
N ILE A 305 1.19 -1.38 11.13
CA ILE A 305 0.45 -0.84 9.98
C ILE A 305 1.34 -0.01 9.05
N THR A 306 1.16 -0.14 7.74
CA THR A 306 2.05 0.49 6.75
C THR A 306 1.34 1.34 5.72
N GLN A 307 0.09 1.02 5.38
CA GLN A 307 -0.67 1.68 4.31
C GLN A 307 -2.06 2.09 4.79
N GLY A 308 -2.62 3.13 4.18
CA GLY A 308 -3.97 3.62 4.48
C GLY A 308 -4.78 3.93 3.23
N ALA A 309 -6.09 3.70 3.29
CA ALA A 309 -7.03 4.11 2.25
C ALA A 309 -8.32 4.65 2.85
N ILE A 310 -8.73 5.84 2.41
CA ILE A 310 -9.95 6.52 2.85
C ILE A 310 -11.07 6.37 1.83
N THR A 311 -12.32 6.22 2.29
CA THR A 311 -13.50 6.23 1.42
C THR A 311 -13.68 7.61 0.78
N GLN A 312 -14.28 7.65 -0.42
CA GLN A 312 -14.67 8.93 -1.07
C GLN A 312 -15.68 9.72 -0.23
N ALA A 313 -16.56 9.02 0.49
CA ALA A 313 -17.48 9.64 1.44
C ALA A 313 -16.76 10.24 2.67
N GLY A 314 -15.49 9.88 2.92
CA GLY A 314 -14.69 10.41 4.00
C GLY A 314 -15.11 9.95 5.40
N ASP A 315 -15.91 8.88 5.51
CA ASP A 315 -16.49 8.33 6.73
C ASP A 315 -15.68 7.16 7.32
N SER A 316 -14.75 6.59 6.56
CA SER A 316 -13.92 5.46 6.98
C SER A 316 -12.50 5.56 6.44
N LEU A 317 -11.53 5.34 7.33
CA LEU A 317 -10.13 5.08 6.98
C LEU A 317 -9.82 3.61 7.28
N TYR A 318 -9.31 2.88 6.30
CA TYR A 318 -8.80 1.53 6.47
C TYR A 318 -7.28 1.55 6.46
N VAL A 319 -6.67 0.86 7.43
CA VAL A 319 -5.21 0.70 7.49
C VAL A 319 -4.85 -0.78 7.46
N SER A 320 -3.78 -1.12 6.74
CA SER A 320 -3.29 -2.50 6.66
C SER A 320 -1.93 -2.66 7.32
N GLY A 321 -1.70 -3.85 7.88
CA GLY A 321 -0.40 -4.27 8.38
C GLY A 321 -0.34 -5.78 8.60
N PRO A 322 0.73 -6.30 9.21
CA PRO A 322 0.92 -7.74 9.44
C PRO A 322 -0.22 -8.42 10.20
N GLY A 323 -0.99 -7.65 10.98
CA GLY A 323 -2.12 -8.12 11.78
C GLY A 323 -3.47 -8.17 11.06
N GLY A 324 -3.60 -7.56 9.88
CA GLY A 324 -4.87 -7.47 9.15
C GLY A 324 -5.18 -6.11 8.56
N VAL A 325 -6.47 -5.88 8.29
CA VAL A 325 -7.07 -4.59 7.91
C VAL A 325 -7.91 -4.07 9.07
N THR A 326 -7.56 -2.88 9.56
CA THR A 326 -8.25 -2.18 10.64
C THR A 326 -9.08 -1.02 10.10
N HIS A 327 -10.34 -0.95 10.52
CA HIS A 327 -11.26 0.15 10.24
C HIS A 327 -11.19 1.19 11.36
N LEU A 328 -10.92 2.43 10.97
CA LEU A 328 -11.07 3.62 11.77
C LEU A 328 -12.24 4.44 11.21
N HIS A 329 -13.32 4.56 11.99
CA HIS A 329 -14.43 5.43 11.64
C HIS A 329 -13.98 6.89 11.73
N ARG A 330 -14.34 7.69 10.73
CA ARG A 330 -14.01 9.12 10.65
C ARG A 330 -15.28 9.95 10.82
N ASP A 331 -15.25 10.87 11.79
CA ASP A 331 -16.20 11.97 11.86
C ASP A 331 -15.95 12.91 10.67
N THR A 332 -16.90 13.02 9.75
CA THR A 332 -16.74 13.81 8.52
C THR A 332 -16.71 15.31 8.76
N THR A 333 -17.14 15.78 9.93
CA THR A 333 -17.14 17.20 10.30
C THR A 333 -15.81 17.61 10.90
N THR A 334 -15.31 16.82 11.86
CA THR A 334 -14.08 17.15 12.61
C THR A 334 -12.82 16.51 12.01
N GLY A 335 -12.99 15.42 11.29
CA GLY A 335 -11.90 14.55 10.85
C GLY A 335 -11.37 13.61 11.93
N ASN A 336 -11.91 13.63 13.14
CA ASN A 336 -11.44 12.76 14.19
C ASN A 336 -11.69 11.30 13.82
N ILE A 337 -10.76 10.43 14.21
CA ILE A 337 -10.80 9.00 13.93
C ILE A 337 -10.98 8.20 15.23
N ALA A 338 -11.75 7.13 15.15
CA ALA A 338 -11.95 6.18 16.24
C ALA A 338 -11.89 4.75 15.72
N TYR A 339 -11.27 3.85 16.48
CA TYR A 339 -11.28 2.43 16.15
C TYR A 339 -12.71 1.88 16.11
N TRP A 340 -13.01 1.10 15.07
CA TRP A 340 -14.34 0.52 14.86
C TRP A 340 -14.33 -1.01 14.74
N GLY A 341 -13.24 -1.58 14.20
CA GLY A 341 -13.09 -3.02 14.09
C GLY A 341 -11.90 -3.42 13.22
N CYS A 342 -11.56 -4.70 13.18
CA CYS A 342 -10.55 -5.22 12.27
C CYS A 342 -10.82 -6.66 11.83
N ILE A 343 -10.31 -7.00 10.65
CA ILE A 343 -10.25 -8.36 10.12
C ILE A 343 -8.79 -8.75 9.97
N GLY A 344 -8.43 -9.93 10.46
CA GLY A 344 -7.07 -10.45 10.33
C GLY A 344 -6.73 -11.43 11.44
N ASN A 345 -5.44 -11.70 11.59
CA ASN A 345 -4.87 -12.66 12.52
C ASN A 345 -4.41 -12.04 13.84
N ALA A 346 -4.38 -10.70 13.95
CA ALA A 346 -4.03 -10.03 15.20
C ALA A 346 -5.07 -10.27 16.31
N ALA A 347 -4.61 -10.26 17.55
CA ALA A 347 -5.49 -10.39 18.71
C ALA A 347 -6.55 -9.27 18.72
N GLY A 348 -7.80 -9.62 19.02
CA GLY A 348 -8.94 -8.70 18.97
C GLY A 348 -9.52 -8.47 17.57
N CYS A 349 -8.89 -8.97 16.51
CA CYS A 349 -9.46 -8.94 15.16
C CYS A 349 -10.32 -10.17 14.87
N ARG A 350 -11.28 -10.02 13.95
CA ARG A 350 -12.06 -11.15 13.47
C ARG A 350 -11.21 -11.99 12.51
N ALA A 351 -10.89 -13.21 12.93
CA ALA A 351 -10.08 -14.16 12.15
C ALA A 351 -10.85 -14.73 10.96
N THR A 352 -10.85 -14.00 9.84
CA THR A 352 -11.43 -14.43 8.57
C THR A 352 -10.46 -14.19 7.41
N GLY A 353 -10.47 -15.08 6.42
CA GLY A 353 -9.61 -14.99 5.25
C GLY A 353 -8.20 -15.59 5.44
N PRO A 354 -7.30 -15.40 4.44
CA PRO A 354 -5.96 -15.97 4.48
C PRO A 354 -5.12 -15.42 5.63
N GLN A 355 -4.35 -16.30 6.27
CA GLN A 355 -3.52 -15.99 7.44
C GLN A 355 -2.11 -15.56 7.00
N GLY A 356 -2.01 -14.40 6.37
CA GLY A 356 -0.75 -13.79 5.93
C GLY A 356 -0.63 -12.34 6.37
N GLN A 357 0.48 -11.72 5.97
CA GLN A 357 0.73 -10.30 6.25
C GLN A 357 0.02 -9.45 5.21
N TYR A 358 -0.87 -8.56 5.64
CA TYR A 358 -1.41 -7.54 4.75
C TYR A 358 -0.36 -6.45 4.55
N VAL A 359 -0.17 -6.05 3.30
CA VAL A 359 0.89 -5.13 2.91
C VAL A 359 0.35 -3.85 2.28
N ASP A 360 -0.80 -3.93 1.62
CA ASP A 360 -1.51 -2.78 1.08
C ASP A 360 -3.03 -2.92 1.18
N VAL A 361 -3.73 -1.79 1.07
CA VAL A 361 -5.19 -1.68 1.12
C VAL A 361 -5.70 -0.63 0.13
N ALA A 362 -6.78 -0.95 -0.59
CA ALA A 362 -7.49 -0.01 -1.44
C ALA A 362 -9.01 -0.09 -1.21
N VAL A 363 -9.70 1.02 -1.43
CA VAL A 363 -11.16 1.11 -1.35
C VAL A 363 -11.72 1.32 -2.76
N SER A 364 -12.82 0.64 -3.10
CA SER A 364 -13.53 0.89 -4.35
C SER A 364 -14.09 2.31 -4.40
N ALA A 365 -14.24 2.88 -5.59
CA ALA A 365 -14.72 4.26 -5.74
C ALA A 365 -16.14 4.51 -5.18
N ASP A 366 -17.01 3.49 -5.20
CA ASP A 366 -18.34 3.54 -4.57
C ASP A 366 -18.32 3.35 -3.04
N GLY A 367 -17.17 3.01 -2.46
CA GLY A 367 -17.04 2.73 -1.03
C GLY A 367 -17.76 1.47 -0.55
N THR A 368 -18.09 0.51 -1.44
CA THR A 368 -18.75 -0.75 -1.06
C THR A 368 -17.79 -1.92 -0.85
N SER A 369 -16.54 -1.77 -1.27
CA SER A 369 -15.51 -2.81 -1.22
C SER A 369 -14.18 -2.28 -0.72
N VAL A 370 -13.49 -3.12 0.04
CA VAL A 370 -12.09 -2.94 0.43
C VAL A 370 -11.31 -4.12 -0.10
N TYR A 371 -10.18 -3.87 -0.73
CA TYR A 371 -9.26 -4.87 -1.25
C TYR A 371 -7.97 -4.81 -0.45
N GLY A 372 -7.46 -5.97 -0.05
CA GLY A 372 -6.18 -6.06 0.65
C GLY A 372 -5.24 -6.99 -0.09
N SER A 373 -4.00 -6.58 -0.29
CA SER A 373 -2.94 -7.46 -0.77
C SER A 373 -2.30 -8.16 0.44
N VAL A 374 -2.13 -9.47 0.33
CA VAL A 374 -1.68 -10.31 1.45
C VAL A 374 -0.60 -11.29 0.98
N GLN A 375 0.46 -11.42 1.76
CA GLN A 375 1.59 -12.30 1.46
C GLN A 375 1.81 -13.36 2.55
N GLY A 376 2.32 -14.50 2.11
CA GLY A 376 2.68 -15.60 2.99
C GLY A 376 4.04 -15.44 3.65
N PRO A 377 4.32 -16.26 4.68
CA PRO A 377 5.65 -16.38 5.26
C PRO A 377 6.69 -16.71 4.19
N ALA A 378 7.86 -16.07 4.28
CA ALA A 378 8.95 -16.19 3.31
C ALA A 378 8.51 -16.02 1.85
N PHE A 379 7.40 -15.29 1.64
CA PHE A 379 6.85 -14.99 0.32
C PHE A 379 6.46 -16.21 -0.52
N ALA A 380 6.16 -17.32 0.15
CA ALA A 380 5.77 -18.57 -0.50
C ALA A 380 4.46 -18.47 -1.31
N TRP A 381 3.68 -17.42 -1.09
CA TRP A 381 2.41 -17.15 -1.76
C TRP A 381 2.03 -15.69 -1.66
N GLY A 382 1.11 -15.25 -2.52
CA GLY A 382 0.49 -13.93 -2.47
C GLY A 382 -0.94 -13.96 -3.01
N ALA A 383 -1.80 -13.10 -2.46
CA ALA A 383 -3.20 -13.03 -2.83
C ALA A 383 -3.76 -11.61 -2.74
N VAL A 384 -4.86 -11.38 -3.45
CA VAL A 384 -5.76 -10.25 -3.24
C VAL A 384 -7.00 -10.76 -2.51
N THR A 385 -7.36 -10.07 -1.44
CA THR A 385 -8.59 -10.28 -0.69
C THR A 385 -9.63 -9.24 -1.10
N HIS A 386 -10.89 -9.63 -1.06
CA HIS A 386 -12.02 -8.73 -1.14
C HIS A 386 -12.81 -8.79 0.17
N LEU A 387 -13.05 -7.61 0.73
CA LEU A 387 -13.85 -7.38 1.92
C LEU A 387 -15.04 -6.51 1.51
N ARG A 388 -16.26 -6.98 1.77
CA ARG A 388 -17.47 -6.16 1.60
C ARG A 388 -17.57 -5.17 2.75
N ARG A 389 -17.88 -3.92 2.41
CA ARG A 389 -18.06 -2.82 3.35
C ARG A 389 -19.56 -2.54 3.56
N SER A 390 -20.00 -2.50 4.81
CA SER A 390 -21.36 -2.04 5.17
C SER A 390 -21.47 -0.51 5.05
N ALA A 391 -22.68 0.04 5.16
CA ALA A 391 -22.86 1.49 5.19
C ALA A 391 -22.15 2.16 6.39
N GLN A 392 -21.96 1.44 7.49
CA GLN A 392 -21.23 1.88 8.68
C GLN A 392 -19.72 1.65 8.57
N GLY A 393 -19.25 1.05 7.47
CA GLY A 393 -17.84 0.74 7.28
C GLY A 393 -17.38 -0.61 7.85
N ASP A 394 -18.29 -1.43 8.39
CA ASP A 394 -17.93 -2.76 8.87
C ASP A 394 -17.50 -3.65 7.71
N LEU A 395 -16.43 -4.40 7.93
CA LEU A 395 -15.88 -5.29 6.94
C LEU A 395 -16.46 -6.69 7.11
N THR A 396 -16.75 -7.36 5.99
CA THR A 396 -17.05 -8.80 5.93
C THR A 396 -16.21 -9.46 4.85
N TYR A 397 -15.58 -10.58 5.19
CA TYR A 397 -14.73 -11.28 4.24
C TYR A 397 -15.56 -11.88 3.11
N ALA A 398 -15.29 -11.48 1.86
CA ALA A 398 -16.02 -11.92 0.68
C ALA A 398 -15.24 -12.95 -0.14
N GLY A 399 -13.91 -12.93 -0.06
CA GLY A 399 -13.08 -13.96 -0.67
C GLY A 399 -11.65 -13.53 -0.96
N CYS A 400 -10.89 -14.43 -1.58
CA CYS A 400 -9.55 -14.12 -2.07
C CYS A 400 -9.20 -14.93 -3.32
N ILE A 401 -8.27 -14.37 -4.09
CA ILE A 401 -7.69 -15.01 -5.26
C ILE A 401 -6.16 -14.85 -5.18
N GLY A 402 -5.41 -15.92 -5.48
CA GLY A 402 -4.00 -16.02 -5.06
C GLY A 402 -3.15 -16.99 -5.89
N GLU A 403 -1.84 -16.80 -5.81
CA GLU A 403 -0.81 -17.78 -6.21
C GLU A 403 -0.31 -18.53 -4.97
N GLY A 404 -0.10 -19.84 -5.05
CA GLY A 404 0.49 -20.62 -3.93
C GLY A 404 -0.43 -20.90 -2.74
N LEU A 405 -1.74 -20.65 -2.84
CA LEU A 405 -2.75 -20.88 -1.78
C LEU A 405 -4.05 -21.60 -2.22
N PRO A 406 -3.99 -22.75 -2.90
CA PRO A 406 -5.19 -23.37 -3.45
C PRO A 406 -6.20 -23.86 -2.40
N GLN A 407 -5.78 -24.01 -1.14
CA GLN A 407 -6.65 -24.46 -0.03
C GLN A 407 -7.42 -23.32 0.65
N LEU A 408 -7.02 -22.06 0.42
CA LEU A 408 -7.58 -20.88 1.11
C LEU A 408 -8.14 -19.83 0.13
N CYS A 409 -7.51 -19.70 -1.03
CA CYS A 409 -7.87 -18.73 -2.05
C CYS A 409 -8.15 -19.43 -3.37
N ARG A 410 -8.98 -18.79 -4.20
CA ARG A 410 -9.14 -19.20 -5.59
C ARG A 410 -7.77 -19.09 -6.30
N PRO A 411 -7.30 -20.11 -7.02
CA PRO A 411 -6.02 -20.04 -7.72
C PRO A 411 -6.12 -19.13 -8.96
N ILE A 412 -5.05 -18.39 -9.26
CA ILE A 412 -4.92 -17.59 -10.50
C ILE A 412 -4.40 -18.37 -11.71
N GLY A 413 -4.10 -19.67 -11.55
CA GLY A 413 -3.55 -20.52 -12.60
C GLY A 413 -2.05 -20.30 -12.84
N LEU A 414 -1.49 -20.99 -13.85
CA LEU A 414 -0.04 -21.02 -14.11
C LEU A 414 0.53 -19.73 -14.72
N THR A 415 -0.34 -18.84 -15.21
CA THR A 415 0.03 -17.59 -15.89
C THR A 415 -0.17 -16.36 -15.01
N GLY A 416 -0.86 -16.51 -13.88
CA GLY A 416 -1.01 -15.46 -12.88
C GLY A 416 0.29 -15.27 -12.10
N VAL A 417 0.60 -14.02 -11.76
CA VAL A 417 1.81 -13.68 -11.00
C VAL A 417 1.42 -12.80 -9.81
N MET A 418 1.63 -13.35 -8.61
CA MET A 418 1.41 -12.66 -7.33
C MET A 418 2.44 -13.05 -6.27
N ASN A 419 3.58 -13.61 -6.66
CA ASN A 419 4.71 -13.75 -5.77
C ASN A 419 5.07 -12.35 -5.20
N HIS A 420 4.88 -12.20 -3.89
CA HIS A 420 4.87 -10.92 -3.18
C HIS A 420 3.73 -10.02 -3.62
N ALA A 421 2.68 -10.00 -2.80
CA ALA A 421 1.56 -9.10 -3.03
C ALA A 421 2.06 -7.65 -2.89
N GLY A 422 1.86 -6.85 -3.92
CA GLY A 422 2.30 -5.47 -3.97
C GLY A 422 1.14 -4.50 -3.82
N PRO A 423 1.33 -3.26 -4.32
CA PRO A 423 0.27 -2.28 -4.34
C PRO A 423 -1.00 -2.82 -5.02
N VAL A 424 -2.16 -2.47 -4.48
CA VAL A 424 -3.47 -2.82 -5.02
C VAL A 424 -4.17 -1.55 -5.50
N LEU A 425 -4.70 -1.60 -6.72
CA LEU A 425 -5.45 -0.48 -7.30
C LEU A 425 -6.89 -0.91 -7.58
N ALA A 426 -7.83 -0.09 -7.12
CA ALA A 426 -9.24 -0.18 -7.46
C ALA A 426 -9.63 1.06 -8.28
N PRO A 427 -9.63 1.00 -9.63
CA PRO A 427 -10.07 2.11 -10.47
C PRO A 427 -11.55 2.43 -10.23
N ALA A 428 -12.00 3.56 -10.80
CA ALA A 428 -13.41 3.96 -10.72
C ALA A 428 -14.39 2.91 -11.27
N SER A 429 -13.93 2.01 -12.17
CA SER A 429 -14.69 0.82 -12.55
C SER A 429 -14.88 -0.07 -11.34
N LEU A 430 -16.13 -0.18 -10.86
CA LEU A 430 -16.49 -0.89 -9.62
C LEU A 430 -16.13 -2.39 -9.59
N GLN A 431 -15.68 -2.94 -10.71
CA GLN A 431 -15.36 -4.35 -10.84
C GLN A 431 -13.87 -4.64 -10.97
N VAL A 432 -13.03 -3.71 -11.42
CA VAL A 432 -11.63 -4.04 -11.73
C VAL A 432 -10.72 -3.81 -10.53
N VAL A 433 -9.80 -4.73 -10.33
CA VAL A 433 -8.71 -4.62 -9.37
C VAL A 433 -7.42 -4.98 -10.06
N TYR A 434 -6.38 -4.18 -9.87
CA TYR A 434 -5.01 -4.54 -10.24
C TYR A 434 -4.20 -4.82 -8.99
N SER A 435 -3.34 -5.83 -9.04
CA SER A 435 -2.33 -6.09 -8.01
C SER A 435 -0.98 -6.27 -8.68
N LEU A 436 0.05 -5.72 -8.05
CA LEU A 436 1.41 -5.80 -8.55
C LEU A 436 2.16 -6.97 -7.89
N GLY A 437 2.94 -7.71 -8.66
CA GLY A 437 3.90 -8.71 -8.15
C GLY A 437 5.28 -8.07 -7.96
N VAL A 438 5.90 -8.23 -6.78
CA VAL A 438 7.02 -7.35 -6.35
C VAL A 438 8.43 -7.99 -6.49
N HIS A 439 8.58 -9.18 -7.07
CA HIS A 439 9.91 -9.82 -7.25
C HIS A 439 10.20 -10.16 -8.71
N ALA A 440 11.26 -10.96 -8.99
CA ALA A 440 11.94 -11.25 -10.28
C ALA A 440 11.09 -11.61 -11.53
N ARG A 441 9.78 -11.48 -11.42
CA ARG A 441 8.75 -11.49 -12.47
C ARG A 441 7.79 -10.30 -12.26
N GLY A 442 8.31 -9.08 -12.15
CA GLY A 442 7.49 -7.87 -12.00
C GLY A 442 6.31 -7.88 -12.99
N ALA A 443 5.09 -7.76 -12.45
CA ALA A 443 3.87 -8.01 -13.20
C ALA A 443 2.70 -7.22 -12.63
N ILE A 444 1.71 -6.94 -13.48
CA ILE A 444 0.39 -6.47 -13.07
C ILE A 444 -0.61 -7.59 -13.32
N SER A 445 -1.21 -8.12 -12.26
CA SER A 445 -2.32 -9.05 -12.34
C SER A 445 -3.64 -8.29 -12.29
N GLN A 446 -4.51 -8.53 -13.28
CA GLN A 446 -5.84 -7.93 -13.35
C GLN A 446 -6.90 -8.93 -12.89
N PHE A 447 -7.83 -8.44 -12.08
CA PHE A 447 -8.98 -9.16 -11.57
C PHE A 447 -10.26 -8.41 -11.90
N THR A 448 -11.35 -9.14 -12.01
CA THR A 448 -12.70 -8.58 -12.02
C THR A 448 -13.53 -9.15 -10.86
N ARG A 449 -14.33 -8.30 -10.22
CA ARG A 449 -15.33 -8.65 -9.22
C ARG A 449 -16.63 -8.98 -9.95
N MET A 450 -17.12 -10.21 -9.77
CA MET A 450 -18.43 -10.63 -10.24
C MET A 450 -19.51 -9.83 -9.50
N THR A 451 -20.39 -9.20 -10.26
CA THR A 451 -21.67 -8.72 -9.72
C THR A 451 -22.54 -9.94 -9.44
N SER A 452 -22.85 -10.15 -8.17
CA SER A 452 -23.89 -11.10 -7.75
C SER A 452 -25.27 -10.62 -8.18
#